data_AF-A0A812Z9U4-F1
#
_entry.id   AF-A0A812Z9U4-F1
#
_cell.length_a   1.000
_cell.length_b   1.000
_cell.length_c   1.000
_cell.angle_alpha   90.00
_cell.angle_beta   90.00
_cell.angle_gamma   90.00
#
_symmetry.space_group_name_H-M   'P 1'
#
loop_
_entity.id
_entity.type
_entity.pdbx_description
1 polymer ?
#
loop_
_entity_poly.entity_id
_entity_poly.type
_entity_poly.pdbx_seq_one_letter_code
_entity_poly.pdbx_strand_id
1 'polypeptide(L)'
;MVVFSAAKVEFVGSLSWVRSPVHEGNFAVESDRKVCSQVVRTAVDTYLAHLRDNDKAGNLFRYFAGRYESFSGLSPPARSLEDFLQAFRFPSLDSALKQRKGIGAVACAAMSGDVGLLRQLVEMKAPLDTKLQGLWEVALPVGSTPVIIAATCGKWGHAALKEMLKLKADPNSACAAGGAALCFCTTPEGVELLVSHGADVNLRNPPAKCSGLCGQLIRGGDTKTCAKLLELRADVSDSDGGLGQTPLQYLLLSYSDNAEGLETAKKLVKARADVNKRGKSGGVFRPLTVACRTIKLARKNPSLLVSYMAEMSTTALGTACYYGIPEMVKFLLAARADLDIRNDRGRPAYALARHESIQEILNDWSRSGGKEWEENLQAWELSEEPGIEEEQEEELIRVTM
;
A
#
# COMPACT_ATOMS: atom_id res chain seq x y z
N MET A 1 5.96 -9.61 -15.08
CA MET A 1 5.28 -10.85 -15.48
C MET A 1 6.05 -11.99 -14.85
N VAL A 2 5.43 -12.79 -14.00
CA VAL A 2 6.02 -14.02 -13.45
C VAL A 2 5.40 -15.18 -14.20
N VAL A 3 6.24 -15.97 -14.87
CA VAL A 3 5.80 -17.18 -15.58
C VAL A 3 6.06 -18.36 -14.66
N PHE A 4 5.00 -19.02 -14.21
CA PHE A 4 5.11 -20.22 -13.37
C PHE A 4 5.14 -21.48 -14.22
N SER A 5 4.39 -21.48 -15.32
CA SER A 5 4.36 -22.56 -16.30
C SER A 5 3.89 -22.04 -17.65
N ALA A 6 3.91 -22.90 -18.68
CA ALA A 6 3.32 -22.58 -19.99
C ALA A 6 1.82 -22.26 -19.92
N ALA A 7 1.12 -22.69 -18.86
CA ALA A 7 -0.31 -22.49 -18.64
C ALA A 7 -0.63 -21.42 -17.59
N LYS A 8 0.35 -20.98 -16.78
CA LYS A 8 0.15 -20.01 -15.71
C LYS A 8 1.18 -18.88 -15.79
N VAL A 9 0.67 -17.71 -16.15
CA VAL A 9 1.41 -16.45 -16.18
C VAL A 9 0.69 -15.45 -15.28
N GLU A 10 1.41 -14.87 -14.31
CA GLU A 10 0.90 -13.77 -13.51
C GLU A 10 1.46 -12.45 -14.04
N PHE A 11 0.56 -11.51 -14.33
CA PHE A 11 0.94 -10.16 -14.66
C PHE A 11 1.39 -9.46 -13.38
N VAL A 12 2.60 -8.92 -13.42
CA VAL A 12 3.14 -8.12 -12.32
C VAL A 12 2.70 -6.69 -12.58
N GLY A 13 2.07 -6.06 -11.59
CA GLY A 13 1.70 -4.65 -11.66
C GLY A 13 2.87 -3.79 -12.13
N SER A 14 2.58 -2.74 -12.92
CA SER A 14 3.60 -1.93 -13.61
C SER A 14 4.62 -1.26 -12.70
N LEU A 15 4.35 -1.20 -11.39
CA LEU A 15 5.18 -0.55 -10.38
C LEU A 15 5.66 -1.52 -9.29
N SER A 16 5.43 -2.83 -9.39
CA SER A 16 5.87 -3.77 -8.34
C SER A 16 7.40 -3.80 -8.20
N TRP A 17 8.13 -3.59 -9.30
CA TRP A 17 9.60 -3.48 -9.32
C TRP A 17 10.14 -2.35 -8.41
N VAL A 18 9.32 -1.34 -8.13
CA VAL A 18 9.68 -0.24 -7.22
C VAL A 18 9.82 -0.75 -5.79
N ARG A 19 9.00 -1.72 -5.39
CA ARG A 19 8.90 -2.19 -3.99
C ARG A 19 9.58 -3.54 -3.77
N SER A 20 9.72 -4.31 -4.84
CA SER A 20 10.29 -5.65 -4.81
C SER A 20 11.48 -5.68 -5.78
N PRO A 21 12.69 -5.33 -5.31
CA PRO A 21 13.90 -5.47 -6.10
C PRO A 21 14.07 -6.90 -6.59
N VAL A 22 14.55 -7.06 -7.83
CA VAL A 22 14.65 -8.37 -8.49
C VAL A 22 15.49 -9.36 -7.67
N HIS A 23 16.54 -8.87 -7.02
CA HIS A 23 17.45 -9.67 -6.23
C HIS A 23 16.89 -10.13 -4.87
N GLU A 24 15.69 -9.71 -4.46
CA GLU A 24 15.03 -10.17 -3.22
C GLU A 24 14.00 -11.28 -3.47
N GLY A 25 13.72 -11.61 -4.75
CA GLY A 25 12.76 -12.64 -5.12
C GLY A 25 13.22 -14.07 -4.81
N ASN A 26 12.29 -15.02 -4.94
CA ASN A 26 12.59 -16.45 -4.90
C ASN A 26 13.07 -16.90 -6.29
N PHE A 27 14.25 -17.50 -6.37
CA PHE A 27 14.83 -18.02 -7.61
C PHE A 27 14.77 -19.54 -7.60
N ALA A 28 14.27 -20.13 -8.69
CA ALA A 28 14.37 -21.58 -8.89
C ALA A 28 15.83 -22.03 -9.04
N VAL A 29 16.65 -21.19 -9.66
CA VAL A 29 18.09 -21.37 -9.83
C VAL A 29 18.81 -20.19 -9.19
N GLU A 30 19.40 -20.39 -8.02
CA GLU A 30 19.98 -19.32 -7.21
C GLU A 30 21.13 -18.57 -7.91
N SER A 31 21.86 -19.22 -8.82
CA SER A 31 22.91 -18.57 -9.62
C SER A 31 22.38 -17.46 -10.53
N ASP A 32 21.11 -17.54 -10.94
CA ASP A 32 20.48 -16.54 -11.81
C ASP A 32 20.28 -15.21 -11.10
N ARG A 33 20.24 -15.19 -9.75
CA ARG A 33 20.13 -13.96 -8.97
C ARG A 33 21.25 -12.97 -9.32
N LYS A 34 22.48 -13.47 -9.50
CA LYS A 34 23.63 -12.64 -9.90
C LYS A 34 23.49 -12.11 -11.32
N VAL A 35 23.01 -12.94 -12.24
CA VAL A 35 22.77 -12.57 -13.64
C VAL A 35 21.69 -11.48 -13.72
N CYS A 36 20.55 -11.69 -13.07
CA CYS A 36 19.47 -10.69 -13.00
C CYS A 36 19.94 -9.38 -12.38
N SER A 37 20.73 -9.43 -11.29
CA SER A 37 21.30 -8.24 -10.66
C SER A 37 22.26 -7.49 -11.59
N GLN A 38 23.02 -8.20 -12.44
CA GLN A 38 23.86 -7.57 -13.47
C GLN A 38 23.03 -6.89 -14.55
N VAL A 39 21.94 -7.52 -15.02
CA VAL A 39 21.03 -6.93 -16.01
C VAL A 39 20.38 -5.66 -15.45
N VAL A 40 19.90 -5.71 -14.20
CA VAL A 40 19.31 -4.54 -13.53
C VAL A 40 20.33 -3.42 -13.39
N ARG A 41 21.59 -3.72 -13.02
CA ARG A 41 22.68 -2.72 -12.98
C ARG A 41 22.85 -2.03 -14.32
N THR A 42 23.02 -2.79 -15.40
CA THR A 42 23.15 -2.22 -16.76
C THR A 42 21.95 -1.35 -17.14
N ALA A 43 20.73 -1.77 -16.79
CA ALA A 43 19.51 -1.00 -17.06
C ALA A 43 19.46 0.31 -16.26
N VAL A 44 19.77 0.26 -14.95
CA VAL A 44 19.79 1.44 -14.08
C VAL A 44 20.91 2.39 -14.50
N ASP A 45 22.11 1.88 -14.84
CA ASP A 45 23.23 2.69 -15.34
C ASP A 45 22.86 3.42 -16.63
N THR A 46 22.27 2.71 -17.58
CA THR A 46 21.79 3.28 -18.86
C THR A 46 20.73 4.35 -18.60
N TYR A 47 19.79 4.09 -17.68
CA TYR A 47 18.75 5.03 -17.35
C TYR A 47 19.29 6.28 -16.62
N LEU A 48 20.22 6.09 -15.67
CA LEU A 48 20.90 7.19 -15.01
C LEU A 48 21.69 8.06 -16.00
N ALA A 49 22.36 7.46 -16.98
CA ALA A 49 23.02 8.20 -18.06
C ALA A 49 22.00 9.04 -18.86
N HIS A 50 20.87 8.45 -19.27
CA HIS A 50 19.81 9.20 -19.96
C HIS A 50 19.24 10.36 -19.11
N LEU A 51 19.03 10.13 -17.81
CA LEU A 51 18.55 11.17 -16.89
C LEU A 51 19.59 12.27 -16.63
N ARG A 52 20.89 12.00 -16.82
CA ARG A 52 21.94 13.02 -16.64
C ARG A 52 21.81 14.15 -17.66
N ASP A 53 21.41 13.81 -18.88
CA ASP A 53 21.27 14.75 -20.00
C ASP A 53 19.95 15.55 -19.97
N ASN A 54 19.05 15.22 -19.04
CA ASN A 54 17.76 15.89 -18.89
C ASN A 54 17.72 16.74 -17.60
N ASP A 55 17.97 18.04 -17.74
CA ASP A 55 17.98 18.99 -16.61
C ASP A 55 16.66 19.03 -15.80
N LYS A 56 15.53 18.62 -16.40
CA LYS A 56 14.24 18.59 -15.71
C LYS A 56 14.03 17.32 -14.87
N ALA A 57 14.92 16.34 -14.97
CA ALA A 57 14.77 15.03 -14.34
C ALA A 57 15.59 14.85 -13.04
N GLY A 58 16.09 15.93 -12.43
CA GLY A 58 16.98 15.85 -11.26
C GLY A 58 16.44 15.05 -10.07
N ASN A 59 15.13 15.14 -9.78
CA ASN A 59 14.51 14.33 -8.71
C ASN A 59 14.47 12.85 -9.07
N LEU A 60 14.13 12.51 -10.32
CA LEU A 60 14.10 11.12 -10.76
C LEU A 60 15.52 10.53 -10.79
N PHE A 61 16.51 11.31 -11.24
CA PHE A 61 17.92 10.94 -11.18
C PHE A 61 18.34 10.60 -9.74
N ARG A 62 18.05 11.48 -8.78
CA ARG A 62 18.37 11.25 -7.36
C ARG A 62 17.64 10.04 -6.76
N TYR A 63 16.42 9.76 -7.22
CA TYR A 63 15.70 8.56 -6.81
C TYR A 63 16.43 7.28 -7.24
N PHE A 64 16.78 7.17 -8.53
CA PHE A 64 17.48 6.00 -9.05
C PHE A 64 18.91 5.89 -8.54
N ALA A 65 19.63 7.01 -8.40
CA ALA A 65 20.97 7.02 -7.83
C ALA A 65 20.94 6.63 -6.34
N GLY A 66 19.94 7.09 -5.60
CA GLY A 66 19.76 6.76 -4.18
C GLY A 66 19.44 5.30 -3.97
N ARG A 67 18.66 4.71 -4.87
CA ARG A 67 18.26 3.30 -4.79
C ARG A 67 19.14 2.36 -5.61
N TYR A 68 20.29 2.83 -6.10
CA TYR A 68 21.16 2.05 -6.97
C TYR A 68 21.58 0.73 -6.32
N GLU A 69 22.11 0.79 -5.09
CA GLU A 69 22.54 -0.40 -4.36
C GLU A 69 21.36 -1.33 -4.05
N SER A 70 20.22 -0.76 -3.64
CA SER A 70 18.96 -1.49 -3.40
C SER A 70 18.48 -2.24 -4.64
N PHE A 71 18.48 -1.62 -5.83
CA PHE A 71 18.05 -2.31 -7.04
C PHE A 71 19.05 -3.39 -7.48
N SER A 72 20.32 -3.18 -7.18
CA SER A 72 21.44 -3.99 -7.65
C SER A 72 21.82 -5.15 -6.72
N GLY A 73 21.24 -5.23 -5.52
CA GLY A 73 21.62 -6.20 -4.51
C GLY A 73 23.02 -6.00 -3.95
N LEU A 74 23.50 -4.75 -3.94
CA LEU A 74 24.78 -4.38 -3.35
C LEU A 74 24.58 -3.99 -1.88
N SER A 75 25.67 -4.02 -1.11
CA SER A 75 25.63 -3.51 0.26
C SER A 75 25.47 -1.99 0.28
N PRO A 76 24.84 -1.43 1.33
CA PRO A 76 24.77 0.02 1.51
C PRO A 76 26.17 0.64 1.47
N PRO A 77 26.35 1.78 0.80
CA PRO A 77 27.63 2.46 0.73
C PRO A 77 27.91 3.25 2.01
N ALA A 78 29.18 3.60 2.22
CA ALA A 78 29.63 4.54 3.23
C ALA A 78 30.34 5.71 2.52
N ARG A 79 29.56 6.62 1.94
CA ARG A 79 30.09 7.69 1.08
C ARG A 79 30.70 8.81 1.92
N SER A 80 31.79 9.40 1.41
CA SER A 80 32.23 10.70 1.91
C SER A 80 31.23 11.80 1.51
N LEU A 81 31.30 12.96 2.16
CA LEU A 81 30.48 14.11 1.76
C LEU A 81 30.76 14.53 0.31
N GLU A 82 32.02 14.43 -0.15
CA GLU A 82 32.39 14.81 -1.52
C GLU A 82 31.77 13.83 -2.54
N ASP A 83 31.93 12.53 -2.32
CA ASP A 83 31.34 11.50 -3.17
C ASP A 83 29.81 11.59 -3.19
N PHE A 84 29.19 11.92 -2.05
CA PHE A 84 27.76 12.16 -1.97
C PHE A 84 27.31 13.33 -2.84
N LEU A 85 27.97 14.48 -2.75
CA LEU A 85 27.59 15.66 -3.53
C LEU A 85 27.72 15.38 -5.03
N GLN A 86 28.77 14.67 -5.44
CA GLN A 86 28.97 14.24 -6.82
C GLN A 86 27.90 13.23 -7.28
N ALA A 87 27.68 12.16 -6.50
CA ALA A 87 26.74 11.09 -6.82
C ALA A 87 25.30 11.59 -7.01
N PHE A 88 24.88 12.56 -6.18
CA PHE A 88 23.52 13.12 -6.22
C PHE A 88 23.40 14.48 -6.92
N ARG A 89 24.50 14.96 -7.51
CA ARG A 89 24.58 16.24 -8.25
C ARG A 89 24.06 17.41 -7.41
N PHE A 90 24.54 17.53 -6.18
CA PHE A 90 24.34 18.73 -5.38
C PHE A 90 25.45 19.75 -5.74
N PRO A 91 25.12 21.01 -6.11
CA PRO A 91 26.12 22.00 -6.49
C PRO A 91 27.12 22.31 -5.36
N SER A 92 26.66 22.23 -4.11
CA SER A 92 27.45 22.44 -2.92
C SER A 92 26.77 21.81 -1.72
N LEU A 93 27.54 21.62 -0.65
CA LEU A 93 27.02 21.21 0.65
C LEU A 93 25.95 22.19 1.17
N ASP A 94 26.17 23.50 1.04
CA ASP A 94 25.22 24.52 1.47
C ASP A 94 23.86 24.37 0.75
N SER A 95 23.89 24.11 -0.56
CA SER A 95 22.68 23.82 -1.35
C SER A 95 21.96 22.57 -0.86
N ALA A 96 22.70 21.50 -0.55
CA ALA A 96 22.16 20.26 -0.04
C ALA A 96 21.47 20.43 1.33
N LEU A 97 22.07 21.21 2.24
CA LEU A 97 21.55 21.47 3.58
C LEU A 97 20.36 22.46 3.59
N LYS A 98 20.31 23.38 2.63
CA LYS A 98 19.24 24.40 2.52
C LYS A 98 18.06 23.99 1.64
N GLN A 99 18.17 22.91 0.87
CA GLN A 99 17.07 22.44 0.02
C GLN A 99 15.82 22.11 0.86
N ARG A 100 14.63 22.54 0.41
CA ARG A 100 13.34 22.28 1.08
C ARG A 100 12.28 21.63 0.19
N LYS A 101 12.55 21.51 -1.12
CA LYS A 101 11.65 20.93 -2.12
C LYS A 101 12.38 19.90 -2.96
N GLY A 102 11.69 18.87 -3.44
CA GLY A 102 12.28 17.79 -4.24
C GLY A 102 12.93 16.69 -3.40
N ILE A 103 13.81 15.88 -3.99
CA ILE A 103 14.61 14.91 -3.22
C ILE A 103 15.80 15.65 -2.59
N GLY A 104 15.69 15.92 -1.29
CA GLY A 104 16.74 16.53 -0.47
C GLY A 104 17.80 15.53 0.00
N ALA A 105 18.84 16.04 0.66
CA ALA A 105 20.01 15.26 1.04
C ALA A 105 19.70 14.07 1.96
N VAL A 106 18.85 14.28 2.97
CA VAL A 106 18.41 13.23 3.90
C VAL A 106 17.68 12.10 3.16
N ALA A 107 16.80 12.43 2.20
CA ALA A 107 16.11 11.42 1.41
C ALA A 107 17.06 10.60 0.53
N CYS A 108 18.08 11.23 -0.07
CA CYS A 108 19.13 10.54 -0.82
C CYS A 108 19.88 9.53 0.06
N ALA A 109 20.36 9.96 1.23
CA ALA A 109 21.08 9.09 2.16
C ALA A 109 20.19 7.94 2.67
N ALA A 110 18.91 8.23 2.98
CA ALA A 110 17.94 7.23 3.41
C ALA A 110 17.68 6.17 2.34
N MET A 111 17.50 6.58 1.08
CA MET A 111 17.31 5.64 -0.04
C MET A 111 18.55 4.77 -0.29
N SER A 112 19.76 5.30 -0.07
CA SER A 112 21.00 4.53 -0.20
C SER A 112 21.28 3.60 0.97
N GLY A 113 20.54 3.72 2.08
CA GLY A 113 20.85 2.99 3.31
C GLY A 113 22.14 3.48 4.00
N ASP A 114 22.68 4.63 3.60
CA ASP A 114 23.89 5.22 4.19
C ASP A 114 23.51 5.97 5.47
N VAL A 115 23.35 5.20 6.55
CA VAL A 115 22.90 5.70 7.86
C VAL A 115 23.93 6.64 8.49
N GLY A 116 25.23 6.40 8.25
CA GLY A 116 26.31 7.25 8.75
C GLY A 116 26.24 8.63 8.15
N LEU A 117 26.12 8.71 6.82
CA LEU A 117 25.96 9.97 6.11
C LEU A 117 24.64 10.67 6.46
N LEU A 118 23.54 9.91 6.58
CA LEU A 118 22.25 10.45 7.01
C LEU A 118 22.39 11.20 8.34
N ARG A 119 23.01 10.56 9.34
CA ARG A 119 23.25 11.18 10.64
C ARG A 119 24.10 12.45 10.51
N GLN A 120 25.20 12.37 9.79
CA GLN A 120 26.09 13.51 9.57
C GLN A 120 25.36 14.69 8.92
N LEU A 121 24.54 14.46 7.89
CA LEU A 121 23.76 15.50 7.23
C LEU A 121 22.78 16.18 8.19
N VAL A 122 22.10 15.41 9.04
CA VAL A 122 21.16 15.95 10.02
C VAL A 122 21.87 16.74 11.13
N GLU A 123 23.03 16.27 11.61
CA GLU A 123 23.90 17.02 12.54
C GLU A 123 24.35 18.36 11.93
N MET A 124 24.56 18.39 10.61
CA MET A 124 24.83 19.60 9.82
C MET A 124 23.57 20.43 9.51
N LYS A 125 22.45 20.14 10.17
CA LYS A 125 21.15 20.84 10.07
C LYS A 125 20.44 20.67 8.72
N ALA A 126 20.67 19.56 8.02
CA ALA A 126 19.82 19.18 6.91
C ALA A 126 18.37 18.92 7.40
N PRO A 127 17.34 19.41 6.69
CA PRO A 127 15.94 19.23 7.06
C PRO A 127 15.48 17.78 6.92
N LEU A 128 14.84 17.25 7.98
CA LEU A 128 14.18 15.95 8.01
C LEU A 128 12.80 15.94 7.31
N ASP A 129 12.26 17.10 6.96
CA ASP A 129 10.88 17.31 6.49
C ASP A 129 10.79 17.80 5.03
N THR A 130 11.89 17.69 4.26
CA THR A 130 11.93 18.11 2.86
C THR A 130 10.82 17.44 2.05
N LYS A 131 10.02 18.24 1.32
CA LYS A 131 8.84 17.73 0.60
C LYS A 131 9.14 17.50 -0.88
N LEU A 132 8.93 16.27 -1.34
CA LEU A 132 9.02 15.90 -2.76
C LEU A 132 7.96 16.64 -3.61
N GLN A 133 8.27 16.97 -4.86
CA GLN A 133 7.32 17.56 -5.81
C GLN A 133 6.45 16.51 -6.55
N GLY A 134 6.44 15.26 -6.07
CA GLY A 134 5.85 14.09 -6.71
C GLY A 134 6.78 13.42 -7.72
N LEU A 135 6.77 12.09 -7.76
CA LEU A 135 7.36 11.26 -8.81
C LEU A 135 6.37 10.14 -9.13
N TRP A 136 5.56 10.35 -10.16
CA TRP A 136 4.49 9.43 -10.52
C TRP A 136 5.05 8.16 -11.16
N GLU A 137 6.22 8.25 -11.80
CA GLU A 137 6.97 7.15 -12.42
C GLU A 137 7.31 6.04 -11.42
N VAL A 138 7.40 6.39 -10.14
CA VAL A 138 7.73 5.49 -9.03
C VAL A 138 6.68 5.53 -7.92
N ALA A 139 5.49 6.05 -8.23
CA ALA A 139 4.36 6.20 -7.30
C ALA A 139 4.71 6.83 -5.94
N LEU A 140 5.57 7.85 -5.94
CA LEU A 140 5.79 8.71 -4.78
C LEU A 140 4.94 9.97 -4.89
N PRO A 141 3.95 10.17 -4.00
CA PRO A 141 3.09 11.34 -4.04
C PRO A 141 3.84 12.65 -3.79
N VAL A 142 3.25 13.75 -4.27
CA VAL A 142 3.66 15.11 -3.89
C VAL A 142 3.63 15.25 -2.37
N GLY A 143 4.60 15.92 -1.79
CA GLY A 143 4.70 16.14 -0.35
C GLY A 143 5.34 14.99 0.43
N SER A 144 5.77 13.91 -0.22
CA SER A 144 6.48 12.81 0.47
C SER A 144 7.75 13.33 1.14
N THR A 145 7.92 13.04 2.43
CA THR A 145 9.08 13.39 3.26
C THR A 145 10.10 12.25 3.31
N PRO A 146 11.35 12.49 3.78
CA PRO A 146 12.35 11.44 3.96
C PRO A 146 11.84 10.21 4.73
N VAL A 147 11.03 10.40 5.79
CA VAL A 147 10.42 9.30 6.56
C VAL A 147 9.48 8.46 5.69
N ILE A 148 8.61 9.11 4.91
CA ILE A 148 7.72 8.41 3.96
C ILE A 148 8.57 7.62 2.95
N ILE A 149 9.62 8.22 2.40
CA ILE A 149 10.49 7.57 1.41
C ILE A 149 11.17 6.34 2.02
N ALA A 150 11.76 6.44 3.21
CA ALA A 150 12.37 5.28 3.86
C ALA A 150 11.35 4.18 4.17
N ALA A 151 10.15 4.53 4.61
CA ALA A 151 9.07 3.56 4.82
C ALA A 151 8.69 2.81 3.52
N THR A 152 8.75 3.49 2.36
CA THR A 152 8.48 2.86 1.05
C THR A 152 9.57 1.90 0.59
N CYS A 153 10.78 2.01 1.13
CA CYS A 153 11.92 1.14 0.78
C CYS A 153 11.90 -0.20 1.52
N GLY A 154 10.88 -0.49 2.33
CA GLY A 154 10.72 -1.77 3.02
C GLY A 154 11.91 -2.12 3.91
N LYS A 155 12.39 -3.37 3.81
CA LYS A 155 13.50 -3.88 4.63
C LYS A 155 14.77 -3.05 4.44
N TRP A 156 15.07 -2.64 3.21
CA TRP A 156 16.22 -1.79 2.89
C TRP A 156 16.18 -0.45 3.65
N GLY A 157 15.00 0.16 3.73
CA GLY A 157 14.81 1.44 4.41
C GLY A 157 14.78 1.36 5.93
N HIS A 158 14.72 0.17 6.54
CA HIS A 158 14.47 0.02 7.98
C HIS A 158 15.52 0.72 8.85
N ALA A 159 16.81 0.57 8.53
CA ALA A 159 17.89 1.18 9.31
C ALA A 159 17.86 2.72 9.22
N ALA A 160 17.62 3.26 8.03
CA ALA A 160 17.46 4.70 7.82
C ALA A 160 16.21 5.25 8.51
N LEU A 161 15.09 4.52 8.44
CA LEU A 161 13.83 4.87 9.12
C LEU A 161 14.05 4.96 10.63
N LYS A 162 14.69 3.94 11.22
CA LYS A 162 15.02 3.90 12.66
C LYS A 162 15.88 5.08 13.07
N GLU A 163 16.89 5.40 12.27
CA GLU A 163 17.78 6.52 12.58
C GLU A 163 17.05 7.88 12.48
N MET A 164 16.24 8.09 11.44
CA MET A 164 15.46 9.33 11.30
C MET A 164 14.48 9.53 12.47
N LEU A 165 13.83 8.48 12.94
CA LEU A 165 12.91 8.55 14.07
C LEU A 165 13.65 8.89 15.38
N LYS A 166 14.85 8.34 15.61
CA LYS A 166 15.72 8.76 16.73
C LYS A 166 16.12 10.24 16.64
N LEU A 167 16.33 10.72 15.42
CA LEU A 167 16.62 12.13 15.12
C LEU A 167 15.37 13.03 15.15
N LYS A 168 14.25 12.54 15.72
CA LYS A 168 12.98 13.27 15.90
C LYS A 168 12.27 13.65 14.60
N ALA A 169 12.44 12.86 13.54
CA ALA A 169 11.57 13.00 12.39
C ALA A 169 10.12 12.63 12.76
N ASP A 170 9.15 13.40 12.27
CA ASP A 170 7.74 13.20 12.59
C ASP A 170 7.18 11.93 11.90
N PRO A 171 6.79 10.87 12.66
CA PRO A 171 6.22 9.66 12.08
C PRO A 171 4.83 9.87 11.47
N ASN A 172 4.13 10.93 11.85
CA ASN A 172 2.80 11.28 11.36
C ASN A 172 2.83 12.24 10.16
N SER A 173 4.03 12.60 9.69
CA SER A 173 4.21 13.41 8.49
C SER A 173 3.46 12.80 7.32
N ALA A 174 2.65 13.62 6.64
CA ALA A 174 1.82 13.19 5.54
C ALA A 174 2.17 13.87 4.21
N CYS A 175 1.98 13.13 3.11
CA CYS A 175 2.07 13.67 1.77
C CYS A 175 0.83 14.52 1.43
N ALA A 176 0.84 15.21 0.29
CA ALA A 176 -0.24 16.09 -0.14
C ALA A 176 -1.57 15.35 -0.39
N ALA A 177 -1.52 14.03 -0.61
CA ALA A 177 -2.72 13.19 -0.70
C ALA A 177 -3.31 12.84 0.69
N GLY A 178 -2.59 13.11 1.77
CA GLY A 178 -3.00 12.80 3.15
C GLY A 178 -2.51 11.45 3.67
N GLY A 179 -1.71 10.71 2.90
CA GLY A 179 -1.08 9.48 3.40
C GLY A 179 0.10 9.80 4.31
N ALA A 180 0.09 9.29 5.55
CA ALA A 180 1.22 9.35 6.50
C ALA A 180 2.20 8.20 6.25
N ALA A 181 3.32 8.16 6.99
CA ALA A 181 4.36 7.13 6.83
C ALA A 181 3.82 5.69 6.92
N LEU A 182 2.88 5.43 7.83
CA LEU A 182 2.24 4.11 7.97
C LEU A 182 1.48 3.66 6.71
N CYS A 183 0.94 4.57 5.90
CA CYS A 183 0.26 4.22 4.65
C CYS A 183 1.22 3.64 3.59
N PHE A 184 2.53 3.85 3.76
CA PHE A 184 3.55 3.44 2.78
C PHE A 184 4.51 2.37 3.29
N CYS A 185 4.55 2.13 4.61
CA CYS A 185 5.42 1.15 5.24
C CYS A 185 5.08 -0.27 4.80
N THR A 186 6.03 -1.03 4.24
CA THR A 186 5.73 -2.35 3.66
C THR A 186 6.19 -3.52 4.51
N THR A 187 6.56 -3.30 5.78
CA THR A 187 7.04 -4.38 6.65
C THR A 187 6.41 -4.30 8.05
N PRO A 188 6.15 -5.44 8.71
CA PRO A 188 5.65 -5.47 10.08
C PRO A 188 6.57 -4.74 11.07
N GLU A 189 7.89 -4.93 10.94
CA GLU A 189 8.89 -4.31 11.83
C GLU A 189 8.95 -2.79 11.63
N GLY A 190 8.68 -2.31 10.42
CA GLY A 190 8.59 -0.88 10.13
C GLY A 190 7.33 -0.26 10.73
N VAL A 191 6.21 -0.99 10.75
CA VAL A 191 4.98 -0.57 11.43
C VAL A 191 5.19 -0.47 12.94
N GLU A 192 5.76 -1.50 13.57
CA GLU A 192 6.11 -1.47 15.01
C GLU A 192 7.04 -0.29 15.34
N LEU A 193 8.04 -0.09 14.50
CA LEU A 193 9.01 0.98 14.69
C LEU A 193 8.35 2.37 14.61
N LEU A 194 7.46 2.60 13.64
CA LEU A 194 6.73 3.86 13.52
C LEU A 194 5.81 4.09 14.72
N VAL A 195 5.03 3.07 15.13
CA VAL A 195 4.09 3.17 16.24
C VAL A 195 4.80 3.37 17.58
N SER A 196 5.92 2.68 17.82
CA SER A 196 6.74 2.88 19.03
C SER A 196 7.34 4.29 19.14
N HIS A 197 7.42 5.03 18.04
CA HIS A 197 7.84 6.43 18.00
C HIS A 197 6.67 7.42 17.92
N GLY A 198 5.43 6.96 18.14
CA GLY A 198 4.25 7.81 18.23
C GLY A 198 3.46 7.99 16.93
N ALA A 199 3.64 7.10 15.94
CA ALA A 199 2.73 7.07 14.79
C ALA A 199 1.31 6.68 15.24
N ASP A 200 0.31 7.45 14.83
CA ASP A 200 -1.09 7.10 15.04
C ASP A 200 -1.55 6.12 13.95
N VAL A 201 -1.88 4.90 14.37
CA VAL A 201 -2.33 3.79 13.51
C VAL A 201 -3.57 4.17 12.70
N ASN A 202 -4.44 4.99 13.29
CA ASN A 202 -5.72 5.40 12.73
C ASN A 202 -5.70 6.84 12.21
N LEU A 203 -4.51 7.41 11.98
CA LEU A 203 -4.36 8.75 11.43
C LEU A 203 -4.94 8.83 10.01
N ARG A 204 -5.81 9.81 9.79
CA ARG A 204 -6.54 9.99 8.51
C ARG A 204 -6.48 11.43 8.03
N ASN A 205 -5.36 11.83 7.41
CA ASN A 205 -5.23 13.20 6.92
C ASN A 205 -6.04 13.45 5.63
N PRO A 206 -6.66 14.62 5.46
CA PRO A 206 -7.27 15.02 4.21
C PRO A 206 -6.20 15.21 3.10
N PRO A 207 -6.58 15.12 1.82
CA PRO A 207 -7.93 14.86 1.32
C PRO A 207 -8.32 13.38 1.32
N ALA A 208 -7.38 12.43 1.23
CA ALA A 208 -7.73 11.01 1.06
C ALA A 208 -8.34 10.37 2.31
N LYS A 209 -8.00 10.86 3.51
CA LYS A 209 -8.39 10.28 4.80
C LYS A 209 -8.12 8.78 4.89
N CYS A 210 -6.95 8.37 4.40
CA CYS A 210 -6.51 6.99 4.34
C CYS A 210 -5.71 6.67 5.61
N SER A 211 -6.11 5.64 6.37
CA SER A 211 -5.34 5.13 7.52
C SER A 211 -4.14 4.30 7.06
N GLY A 212 -3.28 3.88 8.00
CA GLY A 212 -2.19 2.96 7.71
C GLY A 212 -2.69 1.68 7.04
N LEU A 213 -3.74 1.06 7.58
CA LEU A 213 -4.37 -0.16 7.05
C LEU A 213 -4.92 0.05 5.64
N CYS A 214 -5.71 1.10 5.40
CA CYS A 214 -6.24 1.37 4.06
C CYS A 214 -5.12 1.63 3.03
N GLY A 215 -4.02 2.27 3.47
CA GLY A 215 -2.85 2.52 2.64
C GLY A 215 -2.13 1.23 2.22
N GLN A 216 -2.05 0.24 3.11
CA GLN A 216 -1.54 -1.09 2.75
C GLN A 216 -2.46 -1.81 1.77
N LEU A 217 -3.76 -1.83 2.06
CA LEU A 217 -4.73 -2.58 1.28
C LEU A 217 -4.76 -2.09 -0.17
N ILE A 218 -4.90 -0.78 -0.42
CA ILE A 218 -4.94 -0.22 -1.79
C ILE A 218 -3.63 -0.39 -2.57
N ARG A 219 -2.52 -0.62 -1.84
CA ARG A 219 -1.19 -0.81 -2.43
C ARG A 219 -0.88 -2.29 -2.67
N GLY A 220 -1.77 -3.22 -2.34
CA GLY A 220 -1.46 -4.64 -2.39
C GLY A 220 -0.37 -5.03 -1.37
N GLY A 221 -0.44 -4.47 -0.17
CA GLY A 221 0.44 -4.83 0.95
C GLY A 221 0.29 -6.30 1.33
N ASP A 222 1.33 -6.86 1.96
CA ASP A 222 1.34 -8.25 2.39
C ASP A 222 0.36 -8.48 3.56
N THR A 223 -0.12 -9.72 3.69
CA THR A 223 -1.05 -10.10 4.76
C THR A 223 -0.41 -9.94 6.13
N LYS A 224 0.92 -10.04 6.23
CA LYS A 224 1.68 -9.90 7.48
C LYS A 224 1.68 -8.46 8.00
N THR A 225 1.95 -7.46 7.15
CA THR A 225 1.90 -6.05 7.57
C THR A 225 0.46 -5.65 7.90
N CYS A 226 -0.53 -6.15 7.14
CA CYS A 226 -1.93 -5.92 7.47
C CYS A 226 -2.30 -6.54 8.83
N ALA A 227 -1.93 -7.80 9.09
CA ALA A 227 -2.14 -8.46 10.38
C ALA A 227 -1.50 -7.66 11.52
N LYS A 228 -0.29 -7.14 11.31
CA LYS A 228 0.38 -6.32 12.31
C LYS A 228 -0.36 -5.03 12.64
N LEU A 229 -0.93 -4.36 11.64
CA LEU A 229 -1.78 -3.18 11.87
C LEU A 229 -3.05 -3.55 12.65
N LEU A 230 -3.63 -4.74 12.40
CA LEU A 230 -4.79 -5.25 13.15
C LEU A 230 -4.45 -5.55 14.61
N GLU A 231 -3.31 -6.19 14.89
CA GLU A 231 -2.78 -6.38 16.25
C GLU A 231 -2.66 -5.04 17.00
N LEU A 232 -2.25 -3.99 16.29
CA LEU A 232 -2.12 -2.63 16.80
C LEU A 232 -3.45 -1.84 16.77
N ARG A 233 -4.59 -2.54 16.69
CA ARG A 233 -5.96 -1.98 16.74
C ARG A 233 -6.25 -0.96 15.65
N ALA A 234 -5.79 -1.22 14.42
CA ALA A 234 -6.25 -0.47 13.25
C ALA A 234 -7.76 -0.63 13.06
N ASP A 235 -8.44 0.46 12.72
CA ASP A 235 -9.87 0.46 12.45
C ASP A 235 -10.17 -0.27 11.13
N VAL A 236 -11.04 -1.28 11.22
CA VAL A 236 -11.44 -2.18 10.13
C VAL A 236 -12.73 -1.78 9.41
N SER A 237 -13.45 -0.78 9.91
CA SER A 237 -14.80 -0.40 9.44
C SER A 237 -14.95 1.09 9.14
N ASP A 238 -13.96 1.92 9.45
CA ASP A 238 -14.02 3.35 9.15
C ASP A 238 -14.07 3.62 7.63
N SER A 239 -15.06 4.40 7.23
CA SER A 239 -15.29 4.84 5.86
C SER A 239 -15.68 6.31 5.78
N ASP A 240 -15.45 7.10 6.84
CA ASP A 240 -15.99 8.46 6.93
C ASP A 240 -15.12 9.49 6.21
N GLY A 241 -15.56 9.93 5.03
CA GLY A 241 -14.91 10.99 4.26
C GLY A 241 -13.71 10.51 3.44
N GLY A 242 -13.09 11.44 2.70
CA GLY A 242 -12.14 11.08 1.65
C GLY A 242 -12.83 10.28 0.54
N LEU A 243 -12.17 9.25 0.02
CA LEU A 243 -12.80 8.30 -0.91
C LEU A 243 -13.98 7.55 -0.26
N GLY A 244 -13.98 7.46 1.07
CA GLY A 244 -15.05 6.89 1.86
C GLY A 244 -15.26 5.41 1.62
N GLN A 245 -14.19 4.67 1.37
CA GLN A 245 -14.22 3.21 1.22
C GLN A 245 -13.85 2.57 2.56
N THR A 246 -14.43 1.42 2.88
CA THR A 246 -13.99 0.60 4.03
C THR A 246 -12.68 -0.13 3.68
N PRO A 247 -11.92 -0.63 4.66
CA PRO A 247 -10.77 -1.50 4.43
C PRO A 247 -11.06 -2.68 3.48
N LEU A 248 -12.16 -3.42 3.67
CA LEU A 248 -12.57 -4.50 2.77
C LEU A 248 -12.79 -4.00 1.33
N GLN A 249 -13.29 -2.78 1.14
CA GLN A 249 -13.44 -2.19 -0.19
C GLN A 249 -12.11 -1.75 -0.80
N TYR A 250 -11.19 -1.20 -0.02
CA TYR A 250 -9.85 -0.84 -0.51
C TYR A 250 -9.08 -2.07 -1.00
N LEU A 251 -9.18 -3.18 -0.28
CA LEU A 251 -8.59 -4.46 -0.67
C LEU A 251 -9.06 -4.91 -2.06
N LEU A 252 -10.35 -4.72 -2.36
CA LEU A 252 -10.94 -5.08 -3.64
C LEU A 252 -10.41 -4.25 -4.81
N LEU A 253 -9.98 -3.01 -4.59
CA LEU A 253 -9.45 -2.14 -5.64
C LEU A 253 -8.10 -2.60 -6.20
N SER A 254 -7.37 -3.41 -5.44
CA SER A 254 -6.05 -3.95 -5.81
C SER A 254 -5.99 -5.46 -5.68
N TYR A 255 -7.15 -6.14 -5.68
CA TYR A 255 -7.23 -7.59 -5.50
C TYR A 255 -6.47 -8.37 -6.58
N SER A 256 -6.51 -7.90 -7.83
CA SER A 256 -5.78 -8.53 -8.94
C SER A 256 -4.27 -8.52 -8.75
N ASP A 257 -3.74 -7.58 -7.96
CA ASP A 257 -2.31 -7.42 -7.69
C ASP A 257 -1.92 -8.02 -6.33
N ASN A 258 -2.85 -8.66 -5.61
CA ASN A 258 -2.62 -9.23 -4.29
C ASN A 258 -3.04 -10.72 -4.24
N ALA A 259 -2.08 -11.61 -4.43
CA ALA A 259 -2.29 -13.06 -4.35
C ALA A 259 -2.84 -13.53 -2.99
N GLU A 260 -2.59 -12.77 -1.92
CA GLU A 260 -3.05 -13.06 -0.57
C GLU A 260 -4.33 -12.29 -0.21
N GLY A 261 -5.01 -11.70 -1.20
CA GLY A 261 -6.16 -10.82 -0.98
C GLY A 261 -7.31 -11.52 -0.23
N LEU A 262 -7.59 -12.79 -0.53
CA LEU A 262 -8.61 -13.55 0.18
C LEU A 262 -8.25 -13.79 1.66
N GLU A 263 -7.00 -14.15 1.94
CA GLU A 263 -6.51 -14.36 3.30
C GLU A 263 -6.50 -13.05 4.10
N THR A 264 -6.17 -11.93 3.46
CA THR A 264 -6.30 -10.61 4.07
C THR A 264 -7.76 -10.28 4.40
N ALA A 265 -8.71 -10.58 3.49
CA ALA A 265 -10.14 -10.35 3.74
C ALA A 265 -10.67 -11.19 4.92
N LYS A 266 -10.27 -12.46 5.00
CA LYS A 266 -10.58 -13.36 6.13
C LYS A 266 -10.12 -12.77 7.46
N LYS A 267 -8.87 -12.28 7.52
CA LYS A 267 -8.34 -11.63 8.74
C LYS A 267 -9.10 -10.35 9.10
N LEU A 268 -9.51 -9.54 8.12
CA LEU A 268 -10.33 -8.36 8.37
C LEU A 268 -11.69 -8.73 8.98
N VAL A 269 -12.37 -9.74 8.44
CA VAL A 269 -13.65 -10.23 8.99
C VAL A 269 -13.47 -10.81 10.39
N LYS A 270 -12.40 -11.58 10.64
CA LYS A 270 -12.04 -12.08 11.98
C LYS A 270 -11.79 -10.94 12.97
N ALA A 271 -11.18 -9.85 12.51
CA ALA A 271 -11.01 -8.61 13.26
C ALA A 271 -12.30 -7.77 13.37
N ARG A 272 -13.47 -8.34 13.03
CA ARG A 272 -14.82 -7.72 13.10
C ARG A 272 -15.04 -6.57 12.13
N ALA A 273 -14.46 -6.65 10.92
CA ALA A 273 -14.84 -5.75 9.83
C ALA A 273 -16.33 -5.92 9.49
N ASP A 274 -17.06 -4.81 9.43
CA ASP A 274 -18.47 -4.81 9.04
C ASP A 274 -18.60 -5.00 7.51
N VAL A 275 -18.94 -6.22 7.10
CA VAL A 275 -19.14 -6.61 5.69
C VAL A 275 -20.27 -5.84 5.00
N ASN A 276 -21.21 -5.34 5.80
CA ASN A 276 -22.41 -4.61 5.36
C ASN A 276 -22.21 -3.09 5.43
N LYS A 277 -21.06 -2.63 5.93
CA LYS A 277 -20.74 -1.22 5.97
C LYS A 277 -20.66 -0.65 4.56
N ARG A 278 -21.46 0.38 4.34
CA ARG A 278 -21.48 1.13 3.10
C ARG A 278 -20.44 2.24 3.15
N GLY A 279 -19.69 2.36 2.06
CA GLY A 279 -18.79 3.48 1.87
C GLY A 279 -19.51 4.83 1.92
N LYS A 280 -18.86 5.87 2.43
CA LYS A 280 -19.41 7.22 2.55
C LYS A 280 -18.40 8.27 2.09
N SER A 281 -18.39 8.51 0.78
CA SER A 281 -17.52 9.54 0.19
C SER A 281 -17.80 10.93 0.76
N GLY A 282 -16.75 11.71 0.98
CA GLY A 282 -16.83 13.04 1.57
C GLY A 282 -15.75 13.99 1.07
N GLY A 283 -15.81 15.25 1.51
CA GLY A 283 -14.90 16.30 1.06
C GLY A 283 -14.92 16.47 -0.47
N VAL A 284 -13.74 16.56 -1.08
CA VAL A 284 -13.57 16.77 -2.53
C VAL A 284 -14.06 15.59 -3.39
N PHE A 285 -14.17 14.39 -2.83
CA PHE A 285 -14.59 13.21 -3.59
C PHE A 285 -16.10 13.15 -3.83
N ARG A 286 -16.91 13.73 -2.93
CA ARG A 286 -18.37 13.78 -3.12
C ARG A 286 -18.77 14.50 -4.42
N PRO A 287 -18.35 15.75 -4.70
CA PRO A 287 -18.65 16.39 -5.98
C PRO A 287 -18.03 15.66 -7.18
N LEU A 288 -16.86 15.03 -7.01
CA LEU A 288 -16.25 14.20 -8.06
C LEU A 288 -17.12 12.98 -8.43
N THR A 289 -17.76 12.32 -7.45
CA THR A 289 -18.69 11.22 -7.74
C THR A 289 -19.88 11.67 -8.59
N VAL A 290 -20.41 12.86 -8.29
CA VAL A 290 -21.52 13.46 -9.04
C VAL A 290 -21.09 13.79 -10.46
N ALA A 291 -19.90 14.39 -10.64
CA ALA A 291 -19.34 14.64 -11.97
C ALA A 291 -19.09 13.34 -12.75
N CYS A 292 -18.66 12.27 -12.10
CA CYS A 292 -18.49 10.97 -12.76
C CYS A 292 -19.83 10.39 -13.22
N ARG A 293 -20.93 10.61 -12.49
CA ARG A 293 -22.29 10.22 -12.92
C ARG A 293 -22.72 10.97 -14.17
N THR A 294 -22.47 12.27 -14.26
CA THR A 294 -22.81 13.05 -15.46
C THR A 294 -21.97 12.62 -16.66
N ILE A 295 -20.67 12.40 -16.48
CA ILE A 295 -19.78 11.89 -17.54
C ILE A 295 -20.24 10.51 -18.01
N LYS A 296 -20.63 9.62 -17.10
CA LYS A 296 -21.13 8.27 -17.43
C LYS A 296 -22.41 8.31 -18.24
N LEU A 297 -23.28 9.31 -18.04
CA LEU A 297 -24.48 9.51 -18.85
C LEU A 297 -24.17 10.12 -20.23
N ALA A 298 -23.21 11.04 -20.29
CA ALA A 298 -22.88 11.76 -21.52
C ALA A 298 -21.96 10.97 -22.48
N ARG A 299 -21.15 10.03 -21.97
CA ARG A 299 -20.21 9.24 -22.77
C ARG A 299 -20.72 7.82 -22.98
N LYS A 300 -20.62 7.34 -24.22
CA LYS A 300 -20.96 5.95 -24.58
C LYS A 300 -20.06 4.92 -23.88
N ASN A 301 -18.76 5.19 -23.79
CA ASN A 301 -17.75 4.31 -23.19
C ASN A 301 -16.89 5.06 -22.17
N PRO A 302 -17.42 5.37 -20.97
CA PRO A 302 -16.62 5.95 -19.89
C PRO A 302 -15.55 4.96 -19.41
N SER A 303 -14.44 5.46 -18.89
CA SER A 303 -13.40 4.60 -18.32
C SER A 303 -13.94 3.81 -17.12
N LEU A 304 -13.27 2.69 -16.79
CA LEU A 304 -13.65 1.86 -15.65
C LEU A 304 -13.67 2.68 -14.34
N LEU A 305 -12.69 3.55 -14.16
CA LEU A 305 -12.58 4.44 -13.00
C LEU A 305 -13.76 5.40 -12.90
N VAL A 306 -14.14 6.08 -13.99
CA VAL A 306 -15.32 6.97 -14.01
C VAL A 306 -16.58 6.18 -13.71
N SER A 307 -16.69 5.00 -14.31
CA SER A 307 -17.85 4.12 -14.14
C SER A 307 -18.01 3.64 -12.69
N TYR A 308 -16.90 3.34 -12.01
CA TYR A 308 -16.87 2.93 -10.59
C TYR A 308 -17.14 4.12 -9.67
N MET A 309 -16.46 5.25 -9.89
CA MET A 309 -16.68 6.48 -9.11
C MET A 309 -18.14 6.93 -9.13
N ALA A 310 -18.86 6.67 -10.23
CA ALA A 310 -20.29 6.94 -10.32
C ALA A 310 -21.15 6.04 -9.41
N GLU A 311 -20.72 4.79 -9.17
CA GLU A 311 -21.40 3.77 -8.36
C GLU A 311 -20.87 3.67 -6.91
N MET A 312 -19.95 4.55 -6.51
CA MET A 312 -19.40 4.58 -5.14
C MET A 312 -20.49 4.72 -4.07
N SER A 313 -20.05 4.58 -2.83
CA SER A 313 -20.93 4.47 -1.66
C SER A 313 -21.76 3.18 -1.68
N THR A 314 -21.15 2.08 -2.13
CA THR A 314 -21.71 0.70 -2.07
C THR A 314 -21.09 -0.07 -0.89
N THR A 315 -21.39 -1.36 -0.71
CA THR A 315 -20.76 -2.28 0.27
C THR A 315 -19.53 -2.98 -0.33
N ALA A 316 -18.81 -3.76 0.47
CA ALA A 316 -17.74 -4.63 -0.05
C ALA A 316 -18.27 -5.61 -1.11
N LEU A 317 -19.45 -6.20 -0.88
CA LEU A 317 -20.10 -7.11 -1.84
C LEU A 317 -20.41 -6.40 -3.15
N GLY A 318 -20.98 -5.19 -3.10
CA GLY A 318 -21.24 -4.40 -4.31
C GLY A 318 -19.97 -4.06 -5.10
N THR A 319 -18.85 -3.77 -4.42
CA THR A 319 -17.55 -3.56 -5.06
C THR A 319 -17.04 -4.86 -5.71
N ALA A 320 -17.13 -6.00 -5.03
CA ALA A 320 -16.73 -7.30 -5.57
C ALA A 320 -17.57 -7.71 -6.80
N CYS A 321 -18.89 -7.47 -6.77
CA CYS A 321 -19.78 -7.68 -7.90
C CYS A 321 -19.42 -6.78 -9.10
N TYR A 322 -19.08 -5.51 -8.83
CA TYR A 322 -18.71 -4.55 -9.86
C TYR A 322 -17.42 -4.92 -10.58
N TYR A 323 -16.39 -5.32 -9.83
CA TYR A 323 -15.09 -5.72 -10.39
C TYR A 323 -15.06 -7.16 -10.92
N GLY A 324 -16.09 -7.96 -10.63
CA GLY A 324 -16.18 -9.32 -11.12
C GLY A 324 -15.21 -10.27 -10.44
N ILE A 325 -15.21 -10.31 -9.10
CA ILE A 325 -14.27 -11.10 -8.29
C ILE A 325 -15.04 -12.27 -7.63
N PRO A 326 -15.18 -13.44 -8.30
CA PRO A 326 -16.04 -14.54 -7.86
C PRO A 326 -15.73 -15.04 -6.45
N GLU A 327 -14.44 -15.22 -6.14
CA GLU A 327 -13.95 -15.74 -4.87
C GLU A 327 -14.35 -14.82 -3.72
N MET A 328 -14.23 -13.50 -3.91
CA MET A 328 -14.62 -12.54 -2.89
C MET A 328 -16.14 -12.42 -2.78
N VAL A 329 -16.89 -12.52 -3.88
CA VAL A 329 -18.37 -12.56 -3.82
C VAL A 329 -18.82 -13.76 -2.99
N LYS A 330 -18.30 -14.95 -3.28
CA LYS A 330 -18.59 -16.18 -2.52
C LYS A 330 -18.25 -16.03 -1.04
N PHE A 331 -17.05 -15.53 -0.74
CA PHE A 331 -16.61 -15.30 0.64
C PHE A 331 -17.49 -14.30 1.39
N LEU A 332 -17.80 -13.15 0.78
CA LEU A 332 -18.63 -12.12 1.43
C LEU A 332 -20.06 -12.60 1.65
N LEU A 333 -20.65 -13.33 0.70
CA LEU A 333 -21.97 -13.94 0.88
C LEU A 333 -21.95 -14.96 2.03
N ALA A 334 -20.94 -15.83 2.07
CA ALA A 334 -20.73 -16.76 3.17
C ALA A 334 -20.61 -16.01 4.51
N ALA A 335 -19.90 -14.88 4.53
CA ALA A 335 -19.79 -13.97 5.68
C ALA A 335 -21.05 -13.11 5.94
N ARG A 336 -22.22 -13.50 5.40
CA ARG A 336 -23.53 -12.84 5.60
C ARG A 336 -23.61 -11.40 5.11
N ALA A 337 -22.95 -11.10 3.98
CA ALA A 337 -23.14 -9.83 3.30
C ALA A 337 -24.57 -9.73 2.73
N ASP A 338 -25.23 -8.61 3.03
CA ASP A 338 -26.59 -8.28 2.60
C ASP A 338 -26.58 -7.75 1.16
N LEU A 339 -27.34 -8.43 0.30
CA LEU A 339 -27.49 -8.13 -1.12
C LEU A 339 -28.34 -6.89 -1.39
N ASP A 340 -29.22 -6.53 -0.46
CA ASP A 340 -30.24 -5.51 -0.64
C ASP A 340 -29.76 -4.10 -0.26
N ILE A 341 -28.58 -3.98 0.36
CA ILE A 341 -28.01 -2.68 0.70
C ILE A 341 -27.73 -1.87 -0.57
N ARG A 342 -28.40 -0.72 -0.67
CA ARG A 342 -28.34 0.14 -1.85
C ARG A 342 -27.27 1.21 -1.72
N ASN A 343 -26.55 1.47 -2.81
CA ASN A 343 -25.66 2.62 -2.91
C ASN A 343 -26.43 3.95 -2.99
N ASP A 344 -25.72 5.08 -3.07
CA ASP A 344 -26.33 6.42 -3.15
C ASP A 344 -27.18 6.63 -4.44
N ARG A 345 -27.14 5.71 -5.40
CA ARG A 345 -27.98 5.69 -6.60
C ARG A 345 -29.20 4.76 -6.47
N GLY A 346 -29.42 4.18 -5.30
CA GLY A 346 -30.47 3.20 -5.08
C GLY A 346 -30.18 1.82 -5.68
N ARG A 347 -28.93 1.54 -6.08
CA ARG A 347 -28.54 0.27 -6.70
C ARG A 347 -28.02 -0.73 -5.65
N PRO A 348 -28.65 -1.91 -5.51
CA PRO A 348 -28.15 -3.01 -4.67
C PRO A 348 -26.95 -3.71 -5.33
N ALA A 349 -26.28 -4.60 -4.60
CA ALA A 349 -25.05 -5.27 -5.06
C ALA A 349 -25.26 -6.04 -6.37
N TYR A 350 -26.37 -6.79 -6.50
CA TYR A 350 -26.67 -7.56 -7.72
C TYR A 350 -26.80 -6.67 -8.97
N ALA A 351 -27.32 -5.44 -8.82
CA ALA A 351 -27.48 -4.50 -9.93
C ALA A 351 -26.13 -3.92 -10.41
N LEU A 352 -25.05 -4.13 -9.66
CA LEU A 352 -23.70 -3.76 -10.01
C LEU A 352 -22.92 -4.90 -10.69
N ALA A 353 -23.44 -6.14 -10.67
CA ALA A 353 -22.80 -7.29 -11.30
C ALA A 353 -22.78 -7.15 -12.84
N ARG A 354 -21.59 -6.90 -13.39
CA ARG A 354 -21.37 -6.72 -14.84
C ARG A 354 -20.93 -7.99 -15.55
N HIS A 355 -20.50 -8.99 -14.80
CA HIS A 355 -19.93 -10.24 -15.29
C HIS A 355 -20.96 -11.36 -15.13
N GLU A 356 -21.14 -12.17 -16.18
CA GLU A 356 -22.07 -13.30 -16.21
C GLU A 356 -21.77 -14.29 -15.07
N SER A 357 -20.49 -14.60 -14.83
CA SER A 357 -20.06 -15.47 -13.72
C SER A 357 -20.52 -14.99 -12.34
N ILE A 358 -20.57 -13.67 -12.11
CA ILE A 358 -21.10 -13.12 -10.86
C ILE A 358 -22.63 -13.24 -10.82
N GLN A 359 -23.30 -13.00 -11.95
CA GLN A 359 -24.76 -13.12 -12.02
C GLN A 359 -25.20 -14.56 -11.75
N GLU A 360 -24.49 -15.55 -12.27
CA GLU A 360 -24.69 -16.98 -11.97
C GLU A 360 -24.56 -17.26 -10.46
N ILE A 361 -23.46 -16.84 -9.83
CA ILE A 361 -23.24 -17.00 -8.39
C ILE A 361 -24.38 -16.40 -7.57
N LEU A 362 -24.82 -15.19 -7.92
CA LEU A 362 -25.91 -14.51 -7.22
C LEU A 362 -27.28 -15.18 -7.44
N ASN A 363 -27.52 -15.72 -8.64
CA ASN A 363 -28.74 -16.47 -8.95
C ASN A 363 -28.78 -17.78 -8.17
N ASP A 364 -27.66 -18.50 -8.10
CA ASP A 364 -27.56 -19.77 -7.38
C ASP A 364 -27.68 -19.57 -5.86
N TRP A 365 -27.08 -18.49 -5.33
CA TRP A 365 -27.30 -18.07 -3.94
C TRP A 365 -28.78 -17.80 -3.65
N SER A 366 -29.44 -17.05 -4.53
CA SER A 366 -30.87 -16.69 -4.38
C SER A 366 -31.78 -17.91 -4.44
N ARG A 367 -31.45 -18.91 -5.27
CA ARG A 367 -32.20 -20.17 -5.40
C ARG A 367 -32.01 -21.10 -4.19
N SER A 368 -30.78 -21.21 -3.69
CA SER A 368 -30.43 -22.09 -2.56
C SER A 368 -30.82 -21.49 -1.21
N GLY A 369 -31.14 -20.18 -1.15
CA GLY A 369 -31.43 -19.47 0.08
C GLY A 369 -30.21 -19.35 1.01
N GLY A 370 -29.00 -19.41 0.45
CA GLY A 370 -27.72 -19.24 1.18
C GLY A 370 -27.29 -20.43 2.06
N LYS A 371 -28.16 -21.41 2.34
CA LYS A 371 -27.90 -22.48 3.32
C LYS A 371 -26.65 -23.32 3.03
N GLU A 372 -26.47 -23.73 1.78
CA GLU A 372 -25.32 -24.56 1.34
C GLU A 372 -23.97 -23.84 1.48
N TRP A 373 -23.98 -22.50 1.51
CA TRP A 373 -22.77 -21.69 1.61
C TRP A 373 -22.46 -21.27 3.04
N GLU A 374 -23.47 -21.15 3.90
CA GLU A 374 -23.28 -20.96 5.35
C GLU A 374 -22.59 -22.17 5.99
N GLU A 375 -22.91 -23.38 5.54
CA GLU A 375 -22.24 -24.63 5.96
C GLU A 375 -20.74 -24.63 5.58
N ASN A 376 -20.40 -24.06 4.42
CA ASN A 376 -19.00 -23.89 3.99
C ASN A 376 -18.24 -22.85 4.82
N LEU A 377 -18.91 -21.81 5.35
CA LEU A 377 -18.30 -20.87 6.30
C LEU A 377 -18.04 -21.54 7.64
N GLN A 378 -18.99 -22.31 8.17
CA GLN A 378 -18.80 -23.04 9.43
C GLN A 378 -17.65 -24.03 9.32
N ALA A 379 -17.53 -24.74 8.19
CA ALA A 379 -16.37 -25.60 7.94
C ALA A 379 -15.05 -24.82 7.90
N TRP A 380 -15.04 -23.59 7.39
CA TRP A 380 -13.87 -22.71 7.41
C TRP A 380 -13.55 -22.22 8.83
N GLU A 381 -14.53 -21.72 9.59
CA GLU A 381 -14.39 -21.30 10.99
C GLU A 381 -13.92 -22.45 11.90
N LEU A 382 -14.33 -23.69 11.60
CA LEU A 382 -13.93 -24.90 12.33
C LEU A 382 -12.57 -25.48 11.88
N SER A 383 -12.11 -25.18 10.67
CA SER A 383 -10.83 -25.69 10.14
C SER A 383 -9.59 -24.97 10.66
N GLU A 384 -9.76 -23.80 11.26
CA GLU A 384 -8.72 -23.12 12.02
C GLU A 384 -9.03 -23.26 13.51
N GLU A 385 -8.48 -24.30 14.14
CA GLU A 385 -8.44 -24.40 15.61
C GLU A 385 -7.94 -23.07 16.21
N PRO A 386 -8.47 -22.64 17.36
CA PRO A 386 -8.00 -21.43 18.02
C PRO A 386 -6.53 -21.60 18.39
N GLY A 387 -5.65 -20.92 17.63
CA GLY A 387 -4.27 -20.71 18.02
C GLY A 387 -4.22 -19.88 19.29
N ILE A 388 -4.17 -20.56 20.44
CA ILE A 388 -3.56 -20.13 21.71
C ILE A 388 -3.91 -18.70 22.14
N GLU A 389 -5.10 -18.49 22.69
CA GLU A 389 -5.36 -17.30 23.54
C GLU A 389 -6.10 -17.61 24.85
N GLU A 390 -6.58 -18.84 25.10
CA GLU A 390 -7.26 -19.16 26.38
C GLU A 390 -6.33 -19.62 27.51
N GLU A 391 -5.09 -20.06 27.24
CA GLU A 391 -4.16 -20.49 28.30
C GLU A 391 -3.34 -19.34 28.92
N GLN A 392 -3.26 -18.16 28.28
CA GLN A 392 -2.51 -17.02 28.82
C GLN A 392 -3.35 -16.09 29.71
N GLU A 393 -4.68 -16.14 29.63
CA GLU A 393 -5.55 -15.41 30.57
C GLU A 393 -5.56 -16.05 31.97
N GLU A 394 -5.44 -17.38 32.09
CA GLU A 394 -5.41 -18.04 33.42
C GLU A 394 -4.05 -17.92 34.13
N GLU A 395 -2.94 -17.83 33.39
CA GLU A 395 -1.62 -17.69 34.02
C GLU A 395 -1.34 -16.24 34.50
N LEU A 396 -1.97 -15.23 33.88
CA LEU A 396 -1.88 -13.84 34.35
C LEU A 396 -2.69 -13.62 35.65
N ILE A 397 -3.79 -14.35 35.83
CA ILE A 397 -4.62 -14.30 37.05
C ILE A 397 -3.95 -15.03 38.22
N ARG A 398 -3.10 -16.05 37.96
CA ARG A 398 -2.34 -16.76 39.01
C ARG A 398 -1.08 -16.06 39.49
N VAL A 399 -0.60 -15.04 38.77
CA VAL A 399 0.56 -14.22 39.18
C VAL A 399 0.14 -12.92 39.90
N THR A 400 -1.17 -12.66 40.01
CA THR A 400 -1.71 -11.49 40.74
C THR A 400 -2.66 -11.82 41.91
N MET A 401 -2.65 -13.05 42.41
CA MET A 401 -3.07 -13.40 43.78
C MET A 401 -1.90 -13.99 44.54
#